data_AF-A0A8T2P7B4-F1
#
_entry.id   AF-A0A8T2P7B4-F1
#
_cell.length_a   1.000
_cell.length_b   1.000
_cell.length_c   1.000
_cell.angle_alpha   90.00
_cell.angle_beta   90.00
_cell.angle_gamma   90.00
#
_symmetry.space_group_name_H-M   'P 1'
#
loop_
_entity.id
_entity.type
_entity.pdbx_description
1 polymer ?
#
loop_
_entity_poly.entity_id
_entity_poly.type
_entity_poly.pdbx_seq_one_letter_code
_entity_poly.pdbx_strand_id
1 'polypeptide(L)'
;MVGVLFGRSVPKFMKRMKVPDYKDKNVFGVPLIVHVQRSGQPLPLSLQQALRYLRSQCLDQVGLFRKSGVKSRIQALRQMNENSPNDVNYEDQSAYDVADMVKQFFRDLPEPLLTSKLGETFLHIYQYVPKDQRLQAVQAAIMLMSDENREVLQTLLCFLSDVTSSVEENQMTPMNIAVCLAPSLFHLNILKKDNLSPRAMQKKYATGRPDQKDLNENLAATQGLAHMITECNRLFEIPHEMVTQSRNSYVEADLHALTLDELCKQLEEDNGSCHTHMDGLVHNLLKEARDKSKGWVSCTSTDNTELSYKKVGDGNPLRRWRVSVEVEAPPSVVLNRVLRERHLWDVDLMQWKVTEVLDKQTEVFQYVLSRMPPHPSRDFVVLRSWRTDLPKGTCALVSVSVDHEDSPPMGGVRAVVLESQYLLEPCGSGKSRLTHICRVDLKGRTPDWYNKAFGHLCAAEAARIRNSFQPLTSDGPETKI
;
A
#
# COMPACT_ATOMS: atom_id res chain seq x y z
N MET A 1 37.26 4.17 55.56
CA MET A 1 36.76 2.80 55.38
C MET A 1 35.28 2.88 55.02
N VAL A 2 34.92 2.65 53.76
CA VAL A 2 34.22 1.41 53.26
C VAL A 2 32.89 1.19 54.00
N GLY A 3 31.72 1.03 53.38
CA GLY A 3 31.31 0.82 52.00
C GLY A 3 29.78 0.63 51.99
N VAL A 4 29.09 1.07 50.92
CA VAL A 4 28.37 0.21 49.95
C VAL A 4 27.15 -0.52 50.51
N LEU A 5 25.96 -0.17 50.01
CA LEU A 5 25.03 -1.11 49.36
C LEU A 5 24.11 -0.33 48.40
N PHE A 6 24.57 -0.29 47.15
CA PHE A 6 23.78 0.05 45.96
C PHE A 6 22.85 -1.12 45.59
N GLY A 7 21.72 -0.79 44.97
CA GLY A 7 21.24 -1.56 43.82
C GLY A 7 20.12 -2.58 44.08
N ARG A 8 18.87 -2.15 43.94
CA ARG A 8 17.85 -3.00 43.31
C ARG A 8 17.58 -2.46 41.92
N SER A 9 18.28 -3.02 40.94
CA SER A 9 17.97 -2.85 39.52
C SER A 9 16.67 -3.62 39.21
N VAL A 10 15.71 -2.92 38.61
CA VAL A 10 14.53 -3.54 37.99
C VAL A 10 15.02 -4.42 36.82
N PRO A 11 14.62 -5.70 36.71
CA PRO A 11 15.04 -6.53 35.59
C PRO A 11 14.49 -5.96 34.28
N LYS A 12 15.38 -5.52 33.38
CA LYS A 12 15.06 -5.20 32.00
C LYS A 12 14.68 -6.48 31.26
N PHE A 13 13.43 -6.93 31.42
CA PHE A 13 12.86 -8.03 30.61
C PHE A 13 11.91 -7.49 29.55
N MET A 14 12.40 -6.57 28.72
CA MET A 14 11.84 -6.36 27.39
C MET A 14 12.87 -6.89 26.41
N LYS A 15 12.83 -8.20 26.14
CA LYS A 15 13.43 -8.72 24.90
C LYS A 15 12.76 -7.93 23.78
N ARG A 16 13.51 -7.03 23.12
CA ARG A 16 13.11 -6.53 21.80
C ARG A 16 12.84 -7.77 20.97
N MET A 17 11.56 -8.03 20.66
CA MET A 17 11.21 -9.05 19.69
C MET A 17 11.98 -8.68 18.43
N LYS A 18 12.93 -9.55 18.01
CA LYS A 18 13.54 -9.41 16.69
C LYS A 18 12.37 -9.43 15.71
N VAL A 19 12.17 -8.33 14.98
CA VAL A 19 11.23 -8.32 13.86
C VAL A 19 11.68 -9.47 12.95
N PRO A 20 10.82 -10.45 12.65
CA PRO A 20 11.18 -11.55 11.78
C PRO A 20 11.70 -10.98 10.45
N ASP A 21 12.84 -11.50 9.96
CA ASP A 21 13.30 -11.17 8.61
C ASP A 21 12.48 -12.02 7.63
N TYR A 22 11.76 -11.37 6.71
CA TYR A 22 10.91 -12.03 5.73
C TYR A 22 11.63 -12.24 4.39
N LYS A 23 12.95 -12.07 4.31
CA LYS A 23 13.71 -12.23 3.05
C LYS A 23 13.59 -13.62 2.41
N ASP A 24 13.37 -14.66 3.20
CA ASP A 24 13.27 -16.03 2.70
C ASP A 24 11.87 -16.39 2.16
N LYS A 25 10.90 -15.46 2.25
CA LYS A 25 9.52 -15.66 1.79
C LYS A 25 9.04 -14.45 0.99
N ASN A 26 8.42 -14.69 -0.15
CA ASN A 26 7.94 -13.65 -1.03
C ASN A 26 6.45 -13.40 -0.86
N VAL A 27 5.64 -14.43 -0.62
CA VAL A 27 4.17 -14.33 -0.64
C VAL A 27 3.50 -14.82 0.64
N PHE A 28 3.64 -16.10 0.98
CA PHE A 28 2.86 -16.74 2.05
C PHE A 28 3.53 -16.57 3.41
N GLY A 29 2.75 -16.17 4.42
CA GLY A 29 3.27 -15.89 5.75
C GLY A 29 4.12 -14.62 5.86
N VAL A 30 3.93 -13.71 4.91
CA VAL A 30 4.51 -12.36 4.92
C VAL A 30 3.42 -11.35 5.34
N PRO A 31 3.70 -10.41 6.27
CA PRO A 31 2.73 -9.39 6.66
C PRO A 31 2.33 -8.48 5.48
N LEU A 32 1.07 -8.03 5.46
CA LEU A 32 0.56 -7.15 4.40
C LEU A 32 1.37 -5.86 4.25
N ILE A 33 1.82 -5.27 5.36
CA ILE A 33 2.68 -4.06 5.33
C ILE A 33 4.01 -4.30 4.59
N VAL A 34 4.56 -5.52 4.66
CA VAL A 34 5.80 -5.86 3.96
C VAL A 34 5.54 -5.97 2.45
N HIS A 35 4.36 -6.44 2.03
CA HIS A 35 3.94 -6.39 0.62
C HIS A 35 3.83 -4.94 0.14
N VAL A 36 3.21 -4.05 0.91
CA VAL A 36 3.17 -2.61 0.59
C VAL A 36 4.59 -2.05 0.42
N GLN A 37 5.53 -2.41 1.30
CA GLN A 37 6.91 -1.94 1.20
C GLN A 37 7.66 -2.48 -0.02
N ARG A 38 7.34 -3.68 -0.50
CA ARG A 38 8.01 -4.33 -1.64
C ARG A 38 7.43 -3.93 -2.99
N SER A 39 6.11 -3.95 -3.13
CA SER A 39 5.40 -3.76 -4.40
C SER A 39 4.50 -2.53 -4.45
N GLY A 40 4.32 -1.85 -3.32
CA GLY A 40 3.40 -0.73 -3.20
C GLY A 40 1.94 -1.09 -2.96
N GLN A 41 1.65 -2.38 -2.83
CA GLN A 41 0.31 -2.94 -2.77
C GLN A 41 0.23 -4.00 -1.66
N PRO A 42 -0.81 -4.01 -0.81
CA PRO A 42 -0.88 -4.95 0.32
C PRO A 42 -1.20 -6.39 -0.10
N LEU A 43 -1.86 -6.58 -1.24
CA LEU A 43 -2.14 -7.87 -1.86
C LEU A 43 -1.14 -8.10 -3.00
N PRO A 44 -0.33 -9.17 -2.97
CA PRO A 44 0.60 -9.49 -4.06
C PRO A 44 -0.09 -9.60 -5.42
N LEU A 45 0.61 -9.22 -6.49
CA LEU A 45 0.06 -9.21 -7.84
C LEU A 45 -0.41 -10.61 -8.27
N SER A 46 0.34 -11.65 -7.93
CA SER A 46 -0.05 -13.04 -8.17
C SER A 46 -1.36 -13.45 -7.49
N LEU A 47 -1.67 -12.90 -6.32
CA LEU A 47 -2.95 -13.13 -5.63
C LEU A 47 -4.07 -12.30 -6.27
N GLN A 48 -3.78 -11.09 -6.73
CA GLN A 48 -4.75 -10.32 -7.52
C GLN A 48 -5.09 -11.04 -8.84
N GLN A 49 -4.09 -11.61 -9.53
CA GLN A 49 -4.28 -12.43 -10.72
C GLN A 49 -5.13 -13.67 -10.41
N ALA A 50 -4.91 -14.34 -9.26
CA ALA A 50 -5.75 -15.44 -8.81
C ALA A 50 -7.23 -15.03 -8.63
N LEU A 51 -7.49 -13.90 -7.96
CA LEU A 51 -8.85 -13.38 -7.79
C LEU A 51 -9.49 -12.97 -9.12
N ARG A 52 -8.71 -12.36 -10.02
CA ARG A 52 -9.17 -12.00 -11.37
C ARG A 52 -9.55 -13.23 -12.18
N TYR A 53 -8.71 -14.27 -12.18
CA TYR A 53 -8.99 -15.55 -12.86
C TYR A 53 -10.28 -16.19 -12.34
N LEU A 54 -10.44 -16.27 -11.01
CA LEU A 54 -11.66 -16.81 -10.41
C LEU A 54 -12.90 -16.00 -10.80
N ARG A 55 -12.78 -14.66 -10.84
CA ARG A 55 -13.86 -13.75 -11.22
C ARG A 55 -14.22 -13.85 -12.70
N SER A 56 -13.25 -14.02 -13.60
CA SER A 56 -13.52 -13.99 -15.03
C SER A 56 -13.90 -15.34 -15.62
N GLN A 57 -13.44 -16.46 -15.03
CA GLN A 57 -13.57 -17.79 -15.62
C GLN A 57 -14.23 -18.85 -14.73
N CYS A 58 -14.46 -18.57 -13.43
CA CYS A 58 -14.83 -19.63 -12.48
C CYS A 58 -16.08 -19.33 -11.63
N LEU A 59 -16.84 -18.27 -11.94
CA LEU A 59 -17.99 -17.88 -11.14
C LEU A 59 -19.16 -18.86 -11.24
N ASP A 60 -19.19 -19.70 -12.27
CA ASP A 60 -20.16 -20.76 -12.53
C ASP A 60 -19.87 -22.06 -11.74
N GLN A 61 -18.67 -22.18 -11.15
CA GLN A 61 -18.19 -23.42 -10.54
C GLN A 61 -18.91 -23.75 -9.23
N VAL A 62 -19.77 -24.77 -9.26
CA VAL A 62 -20.54 -25.24 -8.09
C VAL A 62 -19.64 -25.52 -6.89
N GLY A 63 -19.89 -24.82 -5.79
CA GLY A 63 -19.17 -25.00 -4.54
C GLY A 63 -17.79 -24.35 -4.50
N LEU A 64 -17.54 -23.27 -5.25
CA LEU A 64 -16.30 -22.49 -5.17
C LEU A 64 -16.00 -22.09 -3.70
N PHE A 65 -14.74 -22.18 -3.26
CA PHE A 65 -14.30 -22.11 -1.84
C PHE A 65 -14.79 -23.20 -0.89
N ARG A 66 -15.83 -23.96 -1.22
CA ARG A 66 -16.36 -25.07 -0.40
C ARG A 66 -15.72 -26.40 -0.74
N LYS A 67 -15.70 -26.77 -2.03
CA LYS A 67 -15.06 -28.00 -2.51
C LYS A 67 -13.56 -27.87 -2.39
N SER A 68 -12.90 -28.91 -1.88
CA SER A 68 -11.46 -28.93 -1.71
C SER A 68 -10.74 -29.16 -3.03
N GLY A 69 -9.65 -28.43 -3.24
CA GLY A 69 -8.70 -28.70 -4.31
C GLY A 69 -7.78 -29.87 -3.97
N VAL A 70 -6.93 -30.21 -4.94
CA VAL A 70 -5.94 -31.28 -4.81
C VAL A 70 -4.68 -30.73 -4.13
N LYS A 71 -4.31 -31.29 -2.98
CA LYS A 71 -3.19 -30.79 -2.15
C LYS A 71 -1.87 -30.58 -2.90
N SER A 72 -1.49 -31.51 -3.78
CA SER A 72 -0.25 -31.41 -4.57
C SER A 72 -0.29 -30.25 -5.56
N ARG A 73 -1.43 -30.06 -6.26
CA ARG A 73 -1.61 -28.94 -7.19
C ARG A 73 -1.63 -27.60 -6.46
N ILE A 74 -2.30 -27.53 -5.30
CA ILE A 74 -2.27 -26.33 -4.44
C ILE A 74 -0.83 -25.99 -4.01
N GLN A 75 -0.03 -26.99 -3.62
CA GLN A 75 1.35 -26.76 -3.24
C GLN A 75 2.21 -26.27 -4.41
N ALA A 76 1.97 -26.78 -5.63
CA ALA A 76 2.63 -26.30 -6.84
C ALA A 76 2.26 -24.83 -7.13
N LEU A 77 0.98 -24.47 -7.03
CA LEU A 77 0.53 -23.08 -7.17
C LEU A 77 1.20 -22.15 -6.15
N ARG A 78 1.35 -22.60 -4.91
CA ARG A 78 2.06 -21.81 -3.88
C ARG A 78 3.52 -21.58 -4.26
N GLN A 79 4.23 -22.62 -4.71
CA GLN A 79 5.63 -22.49 -5.13
C GLN A 79 5.78 -21.55 -6.33
N MET A 80 4.87 -21.64 -7.30
CA MET A 80 4.82 -20.73 -8.44
C MET A 80 4.65 -19.27 -8.01
N ASN A 81 3.78 -19.00 -7.04
CA ASN A 81 3.59 -17.67 -6.45
C ASN A 81 4.82 -17.18 -5.67
N GLU A 82 5.50 -18.05 -4.94
CA GLU A 82 6.73 -17.68 -4.20
C GLU A 82 7.92 -17.39 -5.14
N ASN A 83 8.03 -18.14 -6.25
CA ASN A 83 9.12 -17.98 -7.20
C ASN A 83 8.93 -16.78 -8.13
N SER A 84 7.70 -16.52 -8.57
CA SER A 84 7.38 -15.51 -9.58
C SER A 84 6.18 -14.65 -9.17
N PRO A 85 6.26 -13.87 -8.06
CA PRO A 85 5.10 -13.18 -7.46
C PRO A 85 4.44 -12.10 -8.36
N ASN A 86 5.09 -11.72 -9.45
CA ASN A 86 4.59 -10.71 -10.39
C ASN A 86 4.08 -11.30 -11.71
N ASP A 87 4.30 -12.59 -11.97
CA ASP A 87 4.03 -13.21 -13.27
C ASP A 87 3.52 -14.66 -13.10
N VAL A 88 2.24 -14.80 -12.79
CA VAL A 88 1.60 -16.08 -12.50
C VAL A 88 0.37 -16.26 -13.40
N ASN A 89 0.40 -17.26 -14.29
CA ASN A 89 -0.76 -17.63 -15.12
C ASN A 89 -1.60 -18.75 -14.46
N TYR A 90 -2.92 -18.53 -14.36
CA TYR A 90 -3.86 -19.48 -13.76
C TYR A 90 -4.84 -20.12 -14.75
N GLU A 91 -4.77 -19.81 -16.06
CA GLU A 91 -5.77 -20.22 -17.06
C GLU A 91 -6.05 -21.74 -17.10
N ASP A 92 -5.04 -22.58 -16.89
CA ASP A 92 -5.18 -24.05 -16.90
C ASP A 92 -5.42 -24.66 -15.51
N GLN A 93 -5.62 -23.83 -14.49
CA GLN A 93 -5.65 -24.27 -13.10
C GLN A 93 -7.08 -24.52 -12.63
N SER A 94 -7.31 -25.60 -11.91
CA SER A 94 -8.62 -25.90 -11.33
C SER A 94 -9.06 -24.79 -10.38
N ALA A 95 -10.29 -24.28 -10.56
CA ALA A 95 -10.89 -23.24 -9.72
C ALA A 95 -10.81 -23.57 -8.21
N TYR A 96 -11.02 -24.84 -7.85
CA TYR A 96 -10.96 -25.30 -6.46
C TYR A 96 -9.55 -25.25 -5.86
N ASP A 97 -8.51 -25.44 -6.69
CA ASP A 97 -7.13 -25.37 -6.22
C ASP A 97 -6.70 -23.92 -5.99
N VAL A 98 -7.08 -23.03 -6.92
CA VAL A 98 -6.82 -21.58 -6.79
C VAL A 98 -7.58 -21.00 -5.60
N ALA A 99 -8.88 -21.34 -5.45
CA ALA A 99 -9.68 -20.92 -4.30
C ALA A 99 -9.12 -21.44 -2.97
N ASP A 100 -8.67 -22.69 -2.91
CA ASP A 100 -8.00 -23.23 -1.74
C ASP A 100 -6.68 -22.49 -1.46
N MET A 101 -5.83 -22.25 -2.47
CA MET A 101 -4.60 -21.47 -2.32
C MET A 101 -4.86 -20.07 -1.74
N VAL A 102 -5.88 -19.36 -2.23
CA VAL A 102 -6.30 -18.06 -1.69
C VAL A 102 -6.70 -18.17 -0.22
N LYS A 103 -7.47 -19.21 0.17
CA LYS A 103 -7.75 -19.46 1.61
C LYS A 103 -6.48 -19.67 2.41
N GLN A 104 -5.51 -20.41 1.87
CA GLN A 104 -4.24 -20.65 2.57
C GLN A 104 -3.42 -19.37 2.72
N PHE A 105 -3.44 -18.45 1.74
CA PHE A 105 -2.77 -17.15 1.87
C PHE A 105 -3.24 -16.40 3.13
N PHE A 106 -4.56 -16.22 3.30
CA PHE A 106 -5.11 -15.54 4.47
C PHE A 106 -4.87 -16.28 5.79
N ARG A 107 -4.97 -17.61 5.76
CA ARG A 107 -4.72 -18.44 6.93
C ARG A 107 -3.26 -18.38 7.38
N ASP A 108 -2.32 -18.24 6.45
CA ASP A 108 -0.90 -18.27 6.73
C ASP A 108 -0.35 -16.88 7.09
N LEU A 109 -1.12 -15.80 6.93
CA LEU A 109 -0.71 -14.45 7.34
C LEU A 109 -0.22 -14.47 8.81
N PRO A 110 0.85 -13.74 9.17
CA PRO A 110 1.33 -13.70 10.57
C PRO A 110 0.32 -13.15 11.57
N GLU A 111 -0.60 -12.31 11.09
CA GLU A 111 -1.76 -11.81 11.83
C GLU A 111 -3.00 -11.98 10.94
N PRO A 112 -4.16 -12.39 11.49
CA PRO A 112 -5.39 -12.51 10.69
C PRO A 112 -5.74 -11.20 10.00
N LEU A 113 -6.42 -11.29 8.84
CA LEU A 113 -6.84 -10.11 8.08
C LEU A 113 -7.67 -9.14 8.92
N LEU A 114 -8.57 -9.66 9.74
CA LEU A 114 -9.41 -8.87 10.65
C LEU A 114 -8.72 -8.52 11.98
N THR A 115 -7.43 -8.84 12.11
CA THR A 115 -6.57 -8.67 13.31
C THR A 115 -7.08 -9.43 14.53
N SER A 116 -6.19 -9.77 15.46
CA SER A 116 -6.61 -10.48 16.67
C SER A 116 -7.49 -9.59 17.57
N LYS A 117 -7.18 -8.29 17.63
CA LYS A 117 -7.90 -7.33 18.48
C LYS A 117 -9.27 -6.97 17.91
N LEU A 118 -9.33 -6.55 16.64
CA LEU A 118 -10.60 -6.19 16.03
C LEU A 118 -11.44 -7.43 15.71
N GLY A 119 -10.83 -8.60 15.54
CA GLY A 119 -11.53 -9.87 15.48
C GLY A 119 -12.54 -10.02 16.62
N GLU A 120 -12.10 -9.86 17.88
CA GLU A 120 -13.00 -9.89 19.05
C GLU A 120 -14.10 -8.81 18.97
N THR A 121 -13.75 -7.59 18.53
CA THR A 121 -14.73 -6.51 18.34
C THR A 121 -15.81 -6.90 17.33
N PHE A 122 -15.43 -7.45 16.17
CA PHE A 122 -16.38 -7.95 15.19
C PHE A 122 -17.29 -9.02 15.79
N LEU A 123 -16.75 -9.98 16.56
CA LEU A 123 -17.57 -11.00 17.22
C LEU A 123 -18.58 -10.37 18.19
N HIS A 124 -18.14 -9.43 19.02
CA HIS A 124 -19.01 -8.74 19.97
C HIS A 124 -20.14 -7.96 19.30
N ILE A 125 -19.89 -7.37 18.12
CA ILE A 125 -20.96 -6.70 17.34
C ILE A 125 -22.10 -7.68 17.05
N TYR A 126 -21.80 -8.89 16.58
CA TYR A 126 -22.85 -9.85 16.23
C TYR A 126 -23.47 -10.56 17.44
N GLN A 127 -22.78 -10.55 18.59
CA GLN A 127 -23.29 -11.11 19.85
C GLN A 127 -24.19 -10.13 20.61
N TYR A 128 -23.87 -8.84 20.60
CA TYR A 128 -24.47 -7.86 21.52
C TYR A 128 -25.14 -6.65 20.86
N VAL A 129 -24.78 -6.30 19.62
CA VAL A 129 -25.35 -5.12 18.94
C VAL A 129 -26.66 -5.49 18.23
N PRO A 130 -27.73 -4.68 18.41
CA PRO A 130 -29.00 -4.82 17.68
C PRO A 130 -28.81 -4.82 16.16
N LYS A 131 -29.62 -5.59 15.44
CA LYS A 131 -29.42 -5.84 13.99
C LYS A 131 -29.37 -4.55 13.15
N ASP A 132 -30.22 -3.59 13.50
CA ASP A 132 -30.34 -2.26 12.88
C ASP A 132 -29.08 -1.40 13.03
N GLN A 133 -28.25 -1.64 14.04
CA GLN A 133 -27.03 -0.88 14.31
C GLN A 133 -25.75 -1.60 13.89
N ARG A 134 -25.85 -2.86 13.44
CA ARG A 134 -24.66 -3.67 13.11
C ARG A 134 -23.84 -3.08 11.98
N LEU A 135 -24.47 -2.56 10.93
CA LEU A 135 -23.74 -1.98 9.80
C LEU A 135 -22.87 -0.79 10.26
N GLN A 136 -23.43 0.13 11.04
CA GLN A 136 -22.71 1.28 11.59
C GLN A 136 -21.56 0.84 12.51
N ALA A 137 -21.81 -0.15 13.38
CA ALA A 137 -20.78 -0.69 14.26
C ALA A 137 -19.63 -1.34 13.49
N VAL A 138 -19.93 -2.05 12.39
CA VAL A 138 -18.93 -2.69 11.52
C VAL A 138 -18.16 -1.64 10.73
N GLN A 139 -18.81 -0.61 10.19
CA GLN A 139 -18.17 0.54 9.54
C GLN A 139 -17.16 1.21 10.50
N ALA A 140 -17.57 1.44 11.76
CA ALA A 140 -16.69 1.99 12.79
C ALA A 140 -15.48 1.08 13.09
N ALA A 141 -15.69 -0.24 13.20
CA ALA A 141 -14.61 -1.19 13.40
C ALA A 141 -13.62 -1.24 12.23
N ILE A 142 -14.11 -1.13 10.99
CA ILE A 142 -13.27 -1.10 9.78
C ILE A 142 -12.41 0.17 9.71
N MET A 143 -12.91 1.31 10.18
CA MET A 143 -12.10 2.53 10.27
C MET A 143 -10.93 2.42 11.25
N LEU A 144 -11.01 1.51 12.23
CA LEU A 144 -9.91 1.24 13.17
C LEU A 144 -8.87 0.26 12.61
N MET A 145 -9.14 -0.39 11.48
CA MET A 145 -8.19 -1.28 10.82
C MET A 145 -7.02 -0.48 10.23
N SER A 146 -5.84 -1.09 10.21
CA SER A 146 -4.72 -0.62 9.39
C SER A 146 -5.12 -0.51 7.92
N ASP A 147 -4.52 0.44 7.20
CA ASP A 147 -4.89 0.75 5.82
C ASP A 147 -4.81 -0.49 4.91
N GLU A 148 -3.75 -1.27 5.04
CA GLU A 148 -3.43 -2.50 4.29
C GLU A 148 -4.45 -3.60 4.55
N ASN A 149 -4.85 -3.79 5.80
CA ASN A 149 -5.87 -4.77 6.16
C ASN A 149 -7.23 -4.34 5.61
N ARG A 150 -7.56 -3.04 5.70
CA ARG A 150 -8.80 -2.48 5.16
C ARG A 150 -8.88 -2.62 3.64
N GLU A 151 -7.78 -2.34 2.94
CA GLU A 151 -7.71 -2.46 1.48
C GLU A 151 -7.88 -3.90 1.00
N VAL A 152 -7.15 -4.83 1.62
CA VAL A 152 -7.26 -6.26 1.29
C VAL A 152 -8.65 -6.79 1.62
N LEU A 153 -9.24 -6.37 2.74
CA LEU A 153 -10.62 -6.74 3.10
C LEU A 153 -11.62 -6.24 2.05
N GLN A 154 -11.53 -4.97 1.64
CA GLN A 154 -12.43 -4.41 0.62
C GLN A 154 -12.30 -5.16 -0.70
N THR A 155 -11.08 -5.37 -1.18
CA THR A 155 -10.81 -6.11 -2.42
C THR A 155 -11.40 -7.52 -2.36
N LEU A 156 -11.21 -8.22 -1.24
CA LEU A 156 -11.77 -9.55 -1.02
C LEU A 156 -13.29 -9.52 -0.98
N LEU A 157 -13.90 -8.62 -0.21
CA LEU A 157 -15.37 -8.55 -0.07
C LEU A 157 -16.06 -8.19 -1.39
N CYS A 158 -15.50 -7.27 -2.18
CA CYS A 158 -16.01 -6.99 -3.53
C CYS A 158 -15.96 -8.25 -4.41
N PHE A 159 -14.84 -8.97 -4.41
CA PHE A 159 -14.74 -10.24 -5.13
C PHE A 159 -15.75 -11.30 -4.64
N LEU A 160 -15.92 -11.45 -3.33
CA LEU A 160 -16.89 -12.41 -2.77
C LEU A 160 -18.33 -12.01 -3.10
N SER A 161 -18.63 -10.72 -3.16
CA SER A 161 -19.93 -10.21 -3.61
C SER A 161 -20.24 -10.65 -5.05
N ASP A 162 -19.25 -10.57 -5.95
CA ASP A 162 -19.38 -11.08 -7.33
C ASP A 162 -19.65 -12.59 -7.34
N VAL A 163 -18.93 -13.37 -6.52
CA VAL A 163 -19.17 -14.82 -6.36
C VAL A 163 -20.61 -15.09 -5.93
N THR A 164 -21.09 -14.37 -4.92
CA THR A 164 -22.46 -14.57 -4.40
C THR A 164 -23.54 -14.05 -5.33
N SER A 165 -23.21 -13.15 -6.27
CA SER A 165 -24.13 -12.69 -7.30
C SER A 165 -24.42 -13.77 -8.34
N SER A 166 -23.52 -14.76 -8.50
CA SER A 166 -23.67 -15.92 -9.40
C SER A 166 -24.22 -17.15 -8.68
N VAL A 167 -24.98 -16.96 -7.58
CA VAL A 167 -25.45 -18.03 -6.69
C VAL A 167 -26.34 -19.07 -7.38
N GLU A 168 -27.06 -18.70 -8.43
CA GLU A 168 -27.91 -19.61 -9.20
C GLU A 168 -27.10 -20.71 -9.89
N GLU A 169 -25.86 -20.40 -10.29
CA GLU A 169 -24.94 -21.33 -10.95
C GLU A 169 -24.06 -22.04 -9.93
N ASN A 170 -23.35 -21.28 -9.08
CA ASN A 170 -22.33 -21.86 -8.19
C ASN A 170 -22.87 -22.35 -6.83
N GLN A 171 -24.12 -22.06 -6.49
CA GLN A 171 -24.78 -22.44 -5.22
C GLN A 171 -24.10 -21.88 -3.96
N MET A 172 -23.32 -20.80 -4.09
CA MET A 172 -22.58 -20.18 -3.00
C MET A 172 -23.27 -18.90 -2.51
N THR A 173 -24.14 -19.05 -1.50
CA THR A 173 -24.71 -17.91 -0.77
C THR A 173 -23.65 -17.18 0.08
N PRO A 174 -23.89 -15.93 0.51
CA PRO A 174 -23.00 -15.23 1.45
C PRO A 174 -22.69 -16.05 2.70
N MET A 175 -23.69 -16.78 3.23
CA MET A 175 -23.50 -17.66 4.37
C MET A 175 -22.62 -18.88 4.04
N ASN A 176 -22.81 -19.51 2.87
CA ASN A 176 -21.99 -20.66 2.44
C ASN A 176 -20.52 -20.25 2.28
N ILE A 177 -20.27 -19.09 1.68
CA ILE A 177 -18.92 -18.52 1.54
C ILE A 177 -18.33 -18.20 2.92
N ALA A 178 -19.10 -17.54 3.79
CA ALA A 178 -18.63 -17.14 5.10
C ALA A 178 -18.20 -18.32 5.98
N VAL A 179 -18.95 -19.43 5.96
CA VAL A 179 -18.58 -20.67 6.70
C VAL A 179 -17.20 -21.18 6.25
N CYS A 180 -16.88 -21.04 4.96
CA CYS A 180 -15.64 -21.54 4.38
C CYS A 180 -14.44 -20.61 4.64
N LEU A 181 -14.66 -19.30 4.73
CA LEU A 181 -13.60 -18.29 4.80
C LEU A 181 -13.36 -17.72 6.20
N ALA A 182 -14.38 -17.63 7.07
CA ALA A 182 -14.24 -17.06 8.40
C ALA A 182 -13.09 -17.69 9.22
N PRO A 183 -12.86 -19.02 9.20
CA PRO A 183 -11.72 -19.60 9.91
C PRO A 183 -10.35 -19.08 9.45
N SER A 184 -10.21 -18.75 8.15
CA SER A 184 -8.97 -18.24 7.56
C SER A 184 -8.81 -16.73 7.77
N LEU A 185 -9.89 -15.96 7.85
CA LEU A 185 -9.84 -14.50 8.01
C LEU A 185 -9.74 -14.04 9.47
N PHE A 186 -10.32 -14.81 10.41
CA PHE A 186 -10.34 -14.53 11.85
C PHE A 186 -9.36 -15.39 12.65
N HIS A 187 -8.74 -16.41 12.04
CA HIS A 187 -7.85 -17.37 12.71
C HIS A 187 -8.48 -18.06 13.94
N LEU A 188 -9.79 -18.32 13.88
CA LEU A 188 -10.62 -18.87 14.98
C LEU A 188 -10.04 -20.15 15.61
N ASN A 189 -9.29 -20.94 14.81
CA ASN A 189 -8.69 -22.20 15.23
C ASN A 189 -7.16 -22.12 15.48
N ILE A 190 -6.50 -21.01 15.14
CA ILE A 190 -5.04 -20.85 15.22
C ILE A 190 -4.63 -20.06 16.47
N LEU A 191 -5.37 -19.01 16.83
CA LEU A 191 -5.06 -18.12 17.97
C LEU A 191 -4.93 -18.85 19.32
N LYS A 192 -5.50 -20.05 19.43
CA LYS A 192 -5.48 -20.86 20.66
C LYS A 192 -4.37 -21.93 20.65
N LYS A 193 -3.65 -22.13 19.53
CA LYS A 193 -2.60 -23.15 19.41
C LYS A 193 -1.28 -22.73 20.08
N ASP A 194 -0.94 -21.45 19.99
CA ASP A 194 0.33 -20.91 20.54
C ASP A 194 0.27 -20.53 22.02
N ASN A 195 -0.93 -20.36 22.58
CA ASN A 195 -1.14 -19.94 23.98
C ASN A 195 -1.39 -21.10 24.96
N LEU A 196 -1.41 -22.35 24.50
CA LEU A 196 -1.69 -23.52 25.34
C LEU A 196 -0.44 -24.38 25.50
N SER A 197 -0.12 -24.74 26.75
CA SER A 197 0.91 -25.75 27.01
C SER A 197 0.51 -27.10 26.40
N PRO A 198 1.46 -27.97 26.02
CA PRO A 198 1.17 -29.27 25.41
C PRO A 198 0.19 -30.14 26.23
N ARG A 199 0.22 -30.01 27.57
CA ARG A 199 -0.73 -30.67 28.50
C ARG A 199 -2.16 -30.10 28.43
N ALA A 200 -2.31 -28.79 28.25
CA ALA A 200 -3.62 -28.14 28.14
C ALA A 200 -4.27 -28.42 26.77
N MET A 201 -3.46 -28.56 25.71
CA MET A 201 -3.93 -29.05 24.41
C MET A 201 -4.47 -30.48 24.49
N GLN A 202 -3.72 -31.41 25.08
CA GLN A 202 -4.18 -32.80 25.23
C GLN A 202 -5.50 -32.90 25.98
N LYS A 203 -5.73 -32.06 27.01
CA LYS A 203 -6.97 -32.07 27.79
C LYS A 203 -8.16 -31.39 27.08
N LYS A 204 -7.92 -30.33 26.30
CA LYS A 204 -8.96 -29.64 25.50
C LYS A 204 -9.40 -30.42 24.26
N TYR A 205 -8.48 -31.15 23.61
CA TYR A 205 -8.77 -31.89 22.38
C TYR A 205 -9.07 -33.39 22.61
N ALA A 206 -8.97 -33.90 23.84
CA ALA A 206 -9.31 -35.29 24.17
C ALA A 206 -10.80 -35.66 23.98
N THR A 207 -11.70 -34.67 24.00
CA THR A 207 -13.16 -34.89 23.88
C THR A 207 -13.70 -34.61 22.47
N GLY A 208 -12.89 -34.06 21.57
CA GLY A 208 -13.27 -33.77 20.17
C GLY A 208 -14.42 -32.78 19.97
N ARG A 209 -14.96 -32.15 21.03
CA ARG A 209 -16.08 -31.20 20.95
C ARG A 209 -15.60 -29.76 21.22
N PRO A 210 -15.91 -28.79 20.35
CA PRO A 210 -15.63 -27.38 20.62
C PRO A 210 -16.43 -26.89 21.84
N ASP A 211 -15.85 -25.98 22.62
CA ASP A 211 -16.55 -25.35 23.76
C ASP A 211 -17.70 -24.45 23.25
N GLN A 212 -18.73 -24.22 24.08
CA GLN A 212 -19.89 -23.39 23.71
C GLN A 212 -19.47 -21.97 23.33
N LYS A 213 -18.44 -21.44 24.00
CA LYS A 213 -17.83 -20.15 23.64
C LYS A 213 -17.24 -20.18 22.24
N ASP A 214 -16.50 -21.23 21.89
CA ASP A 214 -15.89 -21.38 20.57
C ASP A 214 -16.96 -21.50 19.47
N LEU A 215 -18.05 -22.21 19.75
CA LEU A 215 -19.17 -22.32 18.83
C LEU A 215 -19.84 -20.96 18.58
N ASN A 216 -20.04 -20.17 19.65
CA ASN A 216 -20.62 -18.83 19.56
C ASN A 216 -19.69 -17.85 18.80
N GLU A 217 -18.38 -17.94 19.01
CA GLU A 217 -17.37 -17.17 18.27
C GLU A 217 -17.41 -17.54 16.77
N ASN A 218 -17.43 -18.83 16.43
CA ASN A 218 -17.53 -19.27 15.04
C ASN A 218 -18.83 -18.82 14.37
N LEU A 219 -19.96 -18.90 15.08
CA LEU A 219 -21.24 -18.43 14.58
C LEU A 219 -21.23 -16.92 14.34
N ALA A 220 -20.72 -16.12 15.29
CA ALA A 220 -20.62 -14.68 15.17
C ALA A 220 -19.69 -14.25 14.02
N ALA A 221 -18.53 -14.90 13.88
CA ALA A 221 -17.60 -14.65 12.78
C ALA A 221 -18.24 -14.93 11.42
N THR A 222 -18.95 -16.05 11.31
CA THR A 222 -19.62 -16.48 10.08
C THR A 222 -20.77 -15.53 9.73
N GLN A 223 -21.64 -15.20 10.69
CA GLN A 223 -22.71 -14.23 10.48
C GLN A 223 -22.14 -12.86 10.10
N GLY A 224 -21.05 -12.46 10.74
CA GLY A 224 -20.42 -11.19 10.48
C GLY A 224 -19.81 -11.10 9.09
N LEU A 225 -19.10 -12.13 8.66
CA LEU A 225 -18.55 -12.19 7.31
C LEU A 225 -19.65 -12.24 6.25
N ALA A 226 -20.72 -13.01 6.47
CA ALA A 226 -21.86 -13.06 5.56
C ALA A 226 -22.51 -11.66 5.39
N HIS A 227 -22.74 -10.95 6.50
CA HIS A 227 -23.29 -9.59 6.46
C HIS A 227 -22.33 -8.60 5.77
N MET A 228 -21.02 -8.70 6.01
CA MET A 228 -20.02 -7.88 5.31
C MET A 228 -19.98 -8.12 3.79
N ILE A 229 -20.18 -9.37 3.34
CA ILE A 229 -20.29 -9.69 1.91
C ILE A 229 -21.53 -9.04 1.32
N THR A 230 -22.69 -9.18 1.98
CA THR A 230 -23.96 -8.60 1.51
C THR A 230 -23.92 -7.07 1.44
N GLU A 231 -23.33 -6.41 2.43
CA GLU A 231 -23.29 -4.94 2.53
C GLU A 231 -22.00 -4.32 1.96
N CYS A 232 -21.22 -5.06 1.16
CA CYS A 232 -19.86 -4.67 0.76
C CYS A 232 -19.77 -3.26 0.15
N ASN A 233 -20.79 -2.83 -0.58
CA ASN A 233 -20.83 -1.52 -1.26
C ASN A 233 -20.98 -0.35 -0.28
N ARG A 234 -21.61 -0.57 0.87
CA ARG A 234 -21.87 0.45 1.90
C ARG A 234 -20.85 0.40 3.03
N LEU A 235 -20.19 -0.74 3.19
CA LEU A 235 -19.35 -1.06 4.34
C LEU A 235 -18.14 -0.13 4.52
N PHE A 236 -17.64 0.43 3.42
CA PHE A 236 -16.46 1.31 3.40
C PHE A 236 -16.83 2.80 3.30
N GLU A 237 -18.12 3.12 3.37
CA GLU A 237 -18.61 4.49 3.49
C GLU A 237 -18.47 4.99 4.93
N ILE A 238 -18.19 6.28 5.10
CA ILE A 238 -18.17 6.91 6.42
C ILE A 238 -19.62 7.21 6.83
N PRO A 239 -20.10 6.74 8.00
CA PRO A 239 -21.44 7.06 8.47
C PRO A 239 -21.66 8.57 8.57
N HIS A 240 -22.77 9.06 8.03
CA HIS A 240 -23.10 10.50 8.01
C HIS A 240 -23.07 11.13 9.41
N GLU A 241 -23.54 10.42 10.44
CA GLU A 241 -23.50 10.89 11.84
C GLU A 241 -22.07 11.11 12.36
N MET A 242 -21.10 10.31 11.89
CA MET A 242 -19.71 10.50 12.29
C MET A 242 -19.09 11.72 11.61
N VAL A 243 -19.45 11.98 10.35
CA VAL A 243 -19.03 13.19 9.62
C VAL A 243 -19.57 14.45 10.30
N THR A 244 -20.82 14.43 10.78
CA THR A 244 -21.42 15.60 11.45
C THR A 244 -20.91 15.81 12.87
N GLN A 245 -20.53 14.74 13.59
CA GLN A 245 -19.99 14.81 14.95
C GLN A 245 -18.49 15.10 15.01
N SER A 246 -17.73 14.78 13.95
CA SER A 246 -16.32 15.14 13.86
C SER A 246 -16.15 16.65 13.71
N ARG A 247 -15.76 17.32 14.80
CA ARG A 247 -15.17 18.67 14.73
C ARG A 247 -13.81 18.55 14.06
N ASN A 248 -13.79 18.71 12.75
CA ASN A 248 -12.65 18.39 11.90
C ASN A 248 -11.51 19.41 12.05
N SER A 249 -10.62 19.21 13.03
CA SER A 249 -9.32 19.91 13.04
C SER A 249 -8.48 19.63 11.78
N TYR A 250 -8.76 18.52 11.07
CA TYR A 250 -8.15 18.17 9.78
C TYR A 250 -8.77 18.89 8.58
N VAL A 251 -10.05 19.29 8.65
CA VAL A 251 -10.68 20.17 7.63
C VAL A 251 -10.27 21.61 7.88
N GLU A 252 -10.00 22.01 9.13
CA GLU A 252 -9.35 23.31 9.40
C GLU A 252 -7.88 23.33 8.95
N ALA A 253 -7.22 22.17 8.83
CA ALA A 253 -5.85 22.04 8.33
C ALA A 253 -5.78 21.84 6.81
N ASP A 254 -6.85 22.18 6.10
CA ASP A 254 -7.05 22.07 4.66
C ASP A 254 -5.79 22.41 3.83
N LEU A 255 -4.94 21.39 3.61
CA LEU A 255 -3.85 21.40 2.64
C LEU A 255 -4.49 21.26 1.25
N HIS A 256 -5.31 22.21 0.87
CA HIS A 256 -5.79 22.33 -0.49
C HIS A 256 -4.61 22.74 -1.37
N ALA A 257 -4.52 22.14 -2.56
CA ALA A 257 -3.60 22.64 -3.57
C ALA A 257 -4.04 24.06 -3.91
N LEU A 258 -3.12 25.02 -3.86
CA LEU A 258 -3.40 26.39 -4.28
C LEU A 258 -3.75 26.37 -5.77
N THR A 259 -4.71 27.20 -6.18
CA THR A 259 -4.90 27.46 -7.62
C THR A 259 -3.62 28.06 -8.20
N LEU A 260 -3.40 27.87 -9.50
CA LEU A 260 -2.25 28.49 -10.17
C LEU A 260 -2.25 30.01 -9.97
N ASP A 261 -3.43 30.64 -10.01
CA ASP A 261 -3.62 32.07 -9.76
C ASP A 261 -3.34 32.49 -8.32
N GLU A 262 -3.75 31.72 -7.31
CA GLU A 262 -3.44 32.01 -5.89
C GLU A 262 -1.95 31.82 -5.61
N LEU A 263 -1.34 30.78 -6.19
CA LEU A 263 0.10 30.58 -6.12
C LEU A 263 0.82 31.79 -6.74
N CYS A 264 0.38 32.25 -7.91
CA CYS A 264 0.94 33.44 -8.54
C CYS A 264 0.71 34.71 -7.72
N LYS A 265 -0.50 34.94 -7.20
CA LYS A 265 -0.88 36.16 -6.44
C LYS A 265 -0.21 36.26 -5.07
N GLN A 266 -0.12 35.14 -4.33
CA GLN A 266 0.65 35.12 -3.08
C GLN A 266 2.12 35.48 -3.31
N LEU A 267 2.65 35.11 -4.47
CA LEU A 267 4.02 35.47 -4.85
C LEU A 267 4.13 36.91 -5.33
N GLU A 268 3.11 37.47 -5.99
CA GLU A 268 3.07 38.87 -6.40
C GLU A 268 3.07 39.83 -5.19
N GLU A 269 2.41 39.48 -4.09
CA GLU A 269 2.49 40.22 -2.80
C GLU A 269 3.92 40.23 -2.22
N ASP A 270 4.72 39.19 -2.52
CA ASP A 270 6.14 39.05 -2.18
C ASP A 270 7.10 39.49 -3.32
N ASN A 271 6.59 40.18 -4.35
CA ASN A 271 7.36 40.68 -5.51
C ASN A 271 7.96 39.58 -6.44
N GLY A 272 7.40 38.38 -6.43
CA GLY A 272 7.83 37.22 -7.24
C GLY A 272 6.76 36.72 -8.22
N SER A 273 7.19 36.10 -9.32
CA SER A 273 6.31 35.32 -10.22
C SER A 273 6.36 33.82 -9.90
N CYS A 274 5.41 33.04 -10.43
CA CYS A 274 5.45 31.57 -10.38
C CYS A 274 6.80 30.99 -10.82
N HIS A 275 7.40 31.56 -11.87
CA HIS A 275 8.74 31.20 -12.33
C HIS A 275 9.81 31.45 -11.24
N THR A 276 9.78 32.60 -10.56
CA THR A 276 10.72 32.89 -9.46
C THR A 276 10.57 31.94 -8.28
N HIS A 277 9.36 31.48 -7.98
CA HIS A 277 9.13 30.47 -6.94
C HIS A 277 9.73 29.12 -7.33
N MET A 278 9.47 28.65 -8.56
CA MET A 278 10.05 27.40 -9.06
C MET A 278 11.58 27.46 -9.12
N ASP A 279 12.17 28.58 -9.54
CA ASP A 279 13.61 28.83 -9.47
C ASP A 279 14.12 28.80 -8.02
N GLY A 280 13.38 29.38 -7.09
CA GLY A 280 13.65 29.34 -5.66
C GLY A 280 13.70 27.91 -5.12
N LEU A 281 12.77 27.05 -5.53
CA LEU A 281 12.77 25.62 -5.19
C LEU A 281 14.00 24.90 -5.74
N VAL A 282 14.38 25.15 -7.00
CA VAL A 282 15.61 24.58 -7.59
C VAL A 282 16.85 25.06 -6.83
N HIS A 283 16.92 26.35 -6.49
CA HIS A 283 18.05 26.91 -5.74
C HIS A 283 18.15 26.30 -4.34
N ASN A 284 17.02 26.13 -3.65
CA ASN A 284 16.93 25.50 -2.34
C ASN A 284 17.35 24.03 -2.38
N LEU A 285 16.91 23.27 -3.39
CA LEU A 285 17.34 21.89 -3.62
C LEU A 285 18.86 21.78 -3.77
N LEU A 286 19.47 22.65 -4.60
CA LEU A 286 20.92 22.69 -4.78
C LEU A 286 21.67 23.08 -3.50
N LYS A 287 21.09 23.95 -2.67
CA LYS A 287 21.65 24.31 -1.36
C LYS A 287 21.57 23.14 -0.39
N GLU A 288 20.43 22.44 -0.32
CA GLU A 288 20.23 21.27 0.53
C GLU A 288 21.15 20.10 0.14
N ALA A 289 21.39 19.89 -1.16
CA ALA A 289 22.32 18.89 -1.65
C ALA A 289 23.77 19.08 -1.14
N ARG A 290 24.18 20.34 -0.91
CA ARG A 290 25.51 20.68 -0.36
C ARG A 290 25.59 20.45 1.15
N ASP A 291 24.49 20.58 1.89
CA ASP A 291 24.43 20.44 3.35
C ASP A 291 24.04 19.00 3.75
N LYS A 292 25.00 18.07 3.60
CA LYS A 292 24.75 16.62 3.67
C LYS A 292 24.29 16.09 5.04
N SER A 293 24.33 16.86 6.13
CA SER A 293 24.32 16.28 7.50
C SER A 293 23.27 16.79 8.50
N LYS A 294 22.38 17.73 8.17
CA LYS A 294 21.42 18.25 9.17
C LYS A 294 19.98 17.73 9.02
N GLY A 295 19.69 16.68 9.80
CA GLY A 295 18.32 16.30 10.19
C GLY A 295 17.68 15.13 9.45
N TRP A 296 18.41 14.45 8.56
CA TRP A 296 17.95 13.23 7.91
C TRP A 296 18.24 12.00 8.78
N VAL A 297 17.25 11.14 8.95
CA VAL A 297 17.34 9.86 9.68
C VAL A 297 17.29 8.74 8.65
N SER A 298 18.36 7.93 8.58
CA SER A 298 18.44 6.81 7.65
C SER A 298 17.48 5.67 8.04
N CYS A 299 16.94 5.00 7.01
CA CYS A 299 16.08 3.83 7.12
C CYS A 299 16.71 2.63 6.42
N THR A 300 16.25 1.44 6.78
CA THR A 300 16.53 0.23 6.01
C THR A 300 15.75 0.28 4.70
N SER A 301 16.43 0.04 3.58
CA SER A 301 15.82 -0.06 2.26
C SER A 301 16.29 -1.31 1.53
N THR A 302 15.55 -1.71 0.49
CA THR A 302 15.89 -2.81 -0.41
C THR A 302 16.45 -2.29 -1.74
N ASP A 303 16.86 -3.19 -2.63
CA ASP A 303 17.27 -2.89 -4.01
C ASP A 303 18.37 -1.83 -4.17
N ASN A 304 19.37 -1.82 -3.28
CA ASN A 304 20.49 -0.88 -3.31
C ASN A 304 20.05 0.60 -3.37
N THR A 305 19.02 0.95 -2.60
CA THR A 305 18.55 2.34 -2.45
C THR A 305 18.93 2.90 -1.08
N GLU A 306 19.28 4.19 -1.04
CA GLU A 306 19.56 4.93 0.19
C GLU A 306 18.30 5.69 0.62
N LEU A 307 17.58 5.20 1.64
CA LEU A 307 16.34 5.81 2.14
C LEU A 307 16.59 6.58 3.45
N SER A 308 16.06 7.80 3.55
CA SER A 308 16.06 8.59 4.77
C SER A 308 14.81 9.46 4.88
N TYR A 309 14.48 9.91 6.09
CA TYR A 309 13.37 10.84 6.33
C TYR A 309 13.77 12.00 7.24
N LYS A 310 12.98 13.07 7.19
CA LYS A 310 13.06 14.23 8.07
C LYS A 310 11.66 14.62 8.53
N LYS A 311 11.51 14.85 9.84
CA LYS A 311 10.27 15.42 10.40
C LYS A 311 10.26 16.92 10.12
N VAL A 312 9.12 17.44 9.68
CA VAL A 312 8.91 18.87 9.49
C VAL A 312 8.15 19.41 10.71
N GLY A 313 8.60 20.52 11.26
CA GLY A 313 8.04 21.13 12.47
C GLY A 313 6.85 22.06 12.18
N ASP A 314 6.10 21.80 11.10
CA ASP A 314 5.06 22.69 10.55
C ASP A 314 3.64 22.28 10.98
N GLY A 315 3.51 21.38 11.95
CA GLY A 315 2.22 20.86 12.42
C GLY A 315 1.62 19.76 11.53
N ASN A 316 2.12 19.57 10.30
CA ASN A 316 1.67 18.50 9.42
C ASN A 316 2.42 17.18 9.75
N PRO A 317 1.71 16.06 9.97
CA PRO A 317 2.34 14.79 10.36
C PRO A 317 3.17 14.12 9.26
N LEU A 318 3.04 14.55 7.99
CA LEU A 318 3.78 14.00 6.87
C LEU A 318 5.27 14.33 6.97
N ARG A 319 6.10 13.28 6.86
CA ARG A 319 7.55 13.40 6.79
C ARG A 319 8.01 13.77 5.39
N ARG A 320 9.13 14.50 5.29
CA ARG A 320 9.92 14.58 4.06
C ARG A 320 10.72 13.29 3.92
N TRP A 321 10.70 12.68 2.76
CA TRP A 321 11.47 11.48 2.44
C TRP A 321 12.51 11.81 1.39
N ARG A 322 13.68 11.20 1.51
CA ARG A 322 14.78 11.30 0.56
C ARG A 322 15.24 9.91 0.19
N VAL A 323 15.30 9.67 -1.11
CA VAL A 323 15.78 8.43 -1.71
C VAL A 323 16.94 8.76 -2.63
N SER A 324 18.01 7.97 -2.59
CA SER A 324 19.10 8.08 -3.57
C SER A 324 19.43 6.72 -4.20
N VAL A 325 19.71 6.70 -5.50
CA VAL A 325 20.11 5.51 -6.25
C VAL A 325 21.07 5.89 -7.40
N GLU A 326 21.96 4.98 -7.77
CA GLU A 326 22.83 5.14 -8.96
C GLU A 326 22.12 4.58 -10.21
N VAL A 327 22.20 5.33 -11.31
CA VAL A 327 21.58 5.02 -12.60
C VAL A 327 22.64 5.04 -13.70
N GLU A 328 22.65 4.01 -14.54
CA GLU A 328 23.58 3.83 -15.67
C GLU A 328 23.20 4.69 -16.88
N ALA A 329 23.02 5.99 -16.68
CA ALA A 329 22.75 6.96 -17.74
C ALA A 329 23.16 8.39 -17.34
N PRO A 330 23.48 9.29 -18.29
CA PRO A 330 23.79 10.70 -18.01
C PRO A 330 22.58 11.48 -17.44
N PRO A 331 22.78 12.58 -16.68
CA PRO A 331 21.70 13.27 -15.97
C PRO A 331 20.56 13.76 -16.87
N SER A 332 20.88 14.28 -18.05
CA SER A 332 19.86 14.75 -19.00
C SER A 332 18.99 13.62 -19.54
N VAL A 333 19.55 12.42 -19.72
CA VAL A 333 18.82 11.24 -20.17
C VAL A 333 17.92 10.71 -19.05
N VAL A 334 18.42 10.69 -17.80
CA VAL A 334 17.60 10.34 -16.63
C VAL A 334 16.47 11.35 -16.41
N LEU A 335 16.74 12.64 -16.61
CA LEU A 335 15.71 13.68 -16.54
C LEU A 335 14.59 13.41 -17.56
N ASN A 336 14.96 13.12 -18.82
CA ASN A 336 13.98 12.82 -19.86
C ASN A 336 13.14 11.57 -19.51
N ARG A 337 13.78 10.52 -18.97
CA ARG A 337 13.09 9.29 -18.53
C ARG A 337 12.01 9.58 -17.49
N VAL A 338 12.32 10.44 -16.51
CA VAL A 338 11.37 10.82 -15.45
C VAL A 338 10.28 11.75 -16.00
N LEU A 339 10.65 12.73 -16.82
CA LEU A 339 9.75 13.80 -17.28
C LEU A 339 8.75 13.33 -18.35
N ARG A 340 9.20 12.49 -19.29
CA ARG A 340 8.46 12.16 -20.53
C ARG A 340 8.19 10.67 -20.72
N GLU A 341 8.96 9.78 -20.09
CA GLU A 341 8.89 8.33 -20.33
C GLU A 341 8.44 7.55 -19.08
N ARG A 342 7.52 8.13 -18.29
CA ARG A 342 6.99 7.51 -17.07
C ARG A 342 6.40 6.11 -17.29
N HIS A 343 5.74 5.90 -18.43
CA HIS A 343 5.16 4.62 -18.83
C HIS A 343 6.19 3.48 -18.94
N LEU A 344 7.49 3.76 -19.04
CA LEU A 344 8.54 2.73 -19.07
C LEU A 344 8.91 2.17 -17.69
N TRP A 345 8.54 2.86 -16.61
CA TRP A 345 8.95 2.48 -15.25
C TRP A 345 7.82 2.51 -14.22
N ASP A 346 6.63 2.98 -14.58
CA ASP A 346 5.46 3.01 -13.71
C ASP A 346 4.31 2.24 -14.33
N VAL A 347 4.17 0.97 -13.94
CA VAL A 347 3.10 0.08 -14.44
C VAL A 347 1.71 0.48 -13.97
N ASP A 348 1.63 1.31 -12.92
CA ASP A 348 0.35 1.80 -12.37
C ASP A 348 -0.13 3.07 -13.11
N LEU A 349 0.65 3.60 -14.07
CA LEU A 349 0.29 4.80 -14.84
C LEU A 349 -0.85 4.49 -15.82
N MET A 350 -2.02 5.07 -15.59
CA MET A 350 -3.20 4.86 -16.42
C MET A 350 -3.31 5.89 -17.55
N GLN A 351 -3.15 7.17 -17.20
CA GLN A 351 -3.39 8.30 -18.09
C GLN A 351 -2.45 9.46 -17.72
N TRP A 352 -2.07 10.26 -18.71
CA TRP A 352 -1.31 11.48 -18.49
C TRP A 352 -1.52 12.47 -19.64
N LYS A 353 -1.41 13.77 -19.34
CA LYS A 353 -1.42 14.84 -20.33
C LYS A 353 -0.62 16.05 -19.83
N VAL A 354 -0.02 16.79 -20.75
CA VAL A 354 0.41 18.17 -20.50
C VAL A 354 -0.84 19.03 -20.61
N THR A 355 -1.19 19.73 -19.54
CA THR A 355 -2.39 20.58 -19.48
C THR A 355 -2.08 21.96 -20.05
N GLU A 356 -0.97 22.55 -19.65
CA GLU A 356 -0.54 23.88 -20.07
C GLU A 356 0.99 23.94 -20.16
N VAL A 357 1.53 24.57 -21.20
CA VAL A 357 2.97 24.86 -21.33
C VAL A 357 3.18 26.34 -21.02
N LEU A 358 3.82 26.63 -19.89
CA LEU A 358 4.06 28.01 -19.44
C LEU A 358 5.30 28.61 -20.11
N ASP A 359 6.36 27.80 -20.24
CA ASP A 359 7.59 28.20 -20.93
C ASP A 359 8.35 26.95 -21.45
N LYS A 360 9.60 27.12 -21.89
CA LYS A 360 10.42 26.01 -22.46
C LYS A 360 10.82 24.93 -21.43
N GLN A 361 10.73 25.24 -20.15
CA GLN A 361 11.22 24.45 -19.02
C GLN A 361 10.20 24.31 -17.88
N THR A 362 8.97 24.81 -18.04
CA THR A 362 7.91 24.79 -17.04
C THR A 362 6.56 24.48 -17.68
N GLU A 363 5.82 23.56 -17.09
CA GLU A 363 4.48 23.17 -17.55
C GLU A 363 3.59 22.69 -16.40
N VAL A 364 2.29 22.66 -16.65
CA VAL A 364 1.29 21.97 -15.82
C VAL A 364 1.04 20.60 -16.42
N PHE A 365 1.15 19.56 -15.59
CA PHE A 365 1.03 18.17 -16.01
C PHE A 365 0.05 17.42 -15.13
N GLN A 366 -0.88 16.70 -15.75
CA GLN A 366 -1.84 15.83 -15.07
C GLN A 366 -1.51 14.36 -15.34
N TYR A 367 -1.56 13.53 -14.31
CA TYR A 367 -1.42 12.08 -14.45
C TYR A 367 -2.22 11.32 -13.40
N VAL A 368 -2.64 10.09 -13.75
CA VAL A 368 -3.47 9.23 -12.90
C VAL A 368 -2.77 7.89 -12.67
N LEU A 369 -2.67 7.49 -11.40
CA LEU A 369 -2.15 6.19 -10.98
C LEU A 369 -3.28 5.30 -10.47
N SER A 370 -3.31 4.04 -10.90
CA SER A 370 -4.24 3.02 -10.40
C SER A 370 -3.46 1.79 -9.94
N ARG A 371 -3.26 1.68 -8.62
CA ARG A 371 -2.43 0.60 -8.06
C ARG A 371 -3.19 -0.71 -7.91
N MET A 372 -4.36 -0.68 -7.29
CA MET A 372 -5.11 -1.90 -7.00
C MET A 372 -6.62 -1.66 -7.12
N PRO A 373 -7.27 -2.14 -8.18
CA PRO A 373 -8.74 -2.17 -8.25
C PRO A 373 -9.33 -3.08 -7.14
N PRO A 374 -10.48 -2.73 -6.53
CA PRO A 374 -11.39 -1.63 -6.90
C PRO A 374 -11.09 -0.31 -6.18
N HIS A 375 -9.92 -0.13 -5.57
CA HIS A 375 -9.61 1.10 -4.86
C HIS A 375 -9.56 2.31 -5.80
N PRO A 376 -9.99 3.50 -5.33
CA PRO A 376 -9.94 4.71 -6.14
C PRO A 376 -8.53 4.97 -6.64
N SER A 377 -8.40 5.36 -7.91
CA SER A 377 -7.16 5.86 -8.47
C SER A 377 -6.70 7.14 -7.75
N ARG A 378 -5.44 7.52 -7.98
CA ARG A 378 -4.87 8.79 -7.50
C ARG A 378 -4.59 9.70 -8.68
N ASP A 379 -5.25 10.84 -8.67
CA ASP A 379 -5.11 11.89 -9.66
C ASP A 379 -4.14 12.96 -9.13
N PHE A 380 -3.20 13.36 -9.97
CA PHE A 380 -2.17 14.33 -9.67
C PHE A 380 -2.19 15.42 -10.74
N VAL A 381 -2.35 16.67 -10.32
CA VAL A 381 -2.06 17.85 -11.14
C VAL A 381 -0.89 18.55 -10.49
N VAL A 382 0.17 18.72 -11.26
CA VAL A 382 1.41 19.30 -10.78
C VAL A 382 1.91 20.37 -11.73
N LEU A 383 2.28 21.51 -11.16
CA LEU A 383 3.17 22.45 -11.79
C LEU A 383 4.59 21.89 -11.67
N ARG A 384 5.30 21.75 -12.78
CA ARG A 384 6.65 21.18 -12.79
C ARG A 384 7.60 22.01 -13.64
N SER A 385 8.81 22.23 -13.13
CA SER A 385 9.87 22.98 -13.82
C SER A 385 11.21 22.23 -13.72
N TRP A 386 12.02 22.28 -14.78
CA TRP A 386 13.29 21.56 -14.86
C TRP A 386 14.45 22.41 -15.39
N ARG A 387 15.68 22.07 -14.99
CA ARG A 387 16.93 22.71 -15.45
C ARG A 387 17.92 21.63 -15.89
N THR A 388 18.60 21.86 -17.00
CA THR A 388 19.58 20.93 -17.60
C THR A 388 21.01 21.44 -17.59
N ASP A 389 21.19 22.74 -17.34
CA ASP A 389 22.40 23.53 -17.48
C ASP A 389 22.93 24.00 -16.11
N LEU A 390 22.75 23.17 -15.07
CA LEU A 390 23.23 23.50 -13.73
C LEU A 390 24.73 23.17 -13.57
N PRO A 391 25.40 23.77 -12.55
CA PRO A 391 26.82 23.55 -12.33
C PRO A 391 27.19 22.06 -12.28
N LYS A 392 28.35 21.73 -12.86
CA LYS A 392 28.89 20.38 -12.93
C LYS A 392 28.03 19.39 -13.74
N GLY A 393 27.20 19.87 -14.67
CA GLY A 393 26.37 19.01 -15.52
C GLY A 393 25.18 18.38 -14.77
N THR A 394 24.77 19.01 -13.66
CA THR A 394 23.64 18.58 -12.84
C THR A 394 22.33 18.87 -13.57
N CYS A 395 21.32 18.03 -13.39
CA CYS A 395 19.95 18.32 -13.79
C CYS A 395 19.03 18.36 -12.57
N ALA A 396 17.97 19.15 -12.63
CA ALA A 396 16.95 19.21 -11.58
C ALA A 396 15.55 19.24 -12.18
N LEU A 397 14.59 18.64 -11.48
CA LEU A 397 13.15 18.73 -11.74
C LEU A 397 12.45 18.95 -10.41
N VAL A 398 11.67 20.03 -10.29
CA VAL A 398 10.86 20.33 -9.10
C VAL A 398 9.40 20.34 -9.47
N SER A 399 8.54 19.86 -8.58
CA SER A 399 7.10 19.74 -8.81
C SER A 399 6.31 19.96 -7.53
N VAL A 400 5.20 20.68 -7.65
CA VAL A 400 4.23 20.95 -6.58
C VAL A 400 2.81 20.83 -7.15
N SER A 401 1.85 20.44 -6.32
CA SER A 401 0.45 20.37 -6.76
C SER A 401 -0.16 21.76 -6.91
N VAL A 402 -0.93 21.94 -7.97
CA VAL A 402 -1.72 23.14 -8.25
C VAL A 402 -3.14 22.73 -8.62
N ASP A 403 -4.10 23.61 -8.39
CA ASP A 403 -5.44 23.50 -8.99
C ASP A 403 -5.49 24.32 -10.29
N HIS A 404 -6.04 23.72 -11.35
CA HIS A 404 -6.04 24.28 -12.70
C HIS A 404 -7.36 23.98 -13.41
N GLU A 405 -7.99 25.00 -14.00
CA GLU A 405 -9.36 24.93 -14.55
C GLU A 405 -9.55 23.82 -15.59
N ASP A 406 -8.60 23.66 -16.53
CA ASP A 406 -8.64 22.59 -17.57
C ASP A 406 -8.20 21.19 -17.08
N SER A 407 -8.10 21.00 -15.76
CA SER A 407 -7.71 19.73 -15.15
C SER A 407 -8.78 19.16 -14.21
N PRO A 408 -10.02 18.94 -14.70
CA PRO A 408 -11.06 18.34 -13.87
C PRO A 408 -10.60 16.97 -13.34
N PRO A 409 -11.07 16.55 -12.15
CA PRO A 409 -10.72 15.25 -11.59
C PRO A 409 -11.08 14.14 -12.57
N MET A 410 -10.09 13.35 -13.00
CA MET A 410 -10.27 12.24 -13.95
C MET A 410 -10.80 10.97 -13.26
N GLY A 411 -11.57 11.15 -12.19
CA GLY A 411 -12.00 10.10 -11.25
C GLY A 411 -10.95 9.80 -10.16
N GLY A 412 -11.41 9.15 -9.09
CA GLY A 412 -10.58 8.79 -7.95
C GLY A 412 -10.39 9.92 -6.94
N VAL A 413 -9.23 9.95 -6.29
CA VAL A 413 -8.90 10.90 -5.21
C VAL A 413 -7.73 11.79 -5.66
N ARG A 414 -7.90 13.12 -5.57
CA ARG A 414 -6.82 14.08 -5.86
C ARG A 414 -5.77 14.04 -4.75
N ALA A 415 -4.54 13.66 -5.10
CA ALA A 415 -3.39 13.73 -4.20
C ALA A 415 -2.78 15.14 -4.22
N VAL A 416 -2.07 15.50 -3.13
CA VAL A 416 -1.40 16.79 -2.97
C VAL A 416 0.11 16.56 -2.85
N VAL A 417 0.84 16.94 -3.89
CA VAL A 417 2.29 16.97 -3.91
C VAL A 417 2.75 18.26 -3.26
N LEU A 418 3.08 18.21 -1.96
CA LEU A 418 3.65 19.35 -1.25
C LEU A 418 5.08 19.62 -1.74
N GLU A 419 5.82 18.55 -2.05
CA GLU A 419 7.17 18.62 -2.57
C GLU A 419 7.49 17.35 -3.36
N SER A 420 7.97 17.51 -4.59
CA SER A 420 8.63 16.42 -5.34
C SER A 420 9.79 17.01 -6.13
N GLN A 421 11.01 16.66 -5.73
CA GLN A 421 12.23 17.26 -6.26
C GLN A 421 13.22 16.17 -6.64
N TYR A 422 13.60 16.12 -7.90
CA TYR A 422 14.62 15.25 -8.43
C TYR A 422 15.90 16.05 -8.66
N LEU A 423 17.00 15.57 -8.10
CA LEU A 423 18.35 16.07 -8.34
C LEU A 423 19.17 14.95 -8.99
N LEU A 424 19.76 15.24 -10.13
CA LEU A 424 20.49 14.27 -10.95
C LEU A 424 21.93 14.75 -11.12
N GLU A 425 22.86 14.14 -10.39
CA GLU A 425 24.26 14.55 -10.36
C GLU A 425 25.12 13.51 -11.10
N PRO A 426 26.08 13.92 -11.95
CA PRO A 426 27.05 12.97 -12.51
C PRO A 426 27.86 12.30 -11.38
N CYS A 427 28.03 10.97 -11.45
CA CYS A 427 28.76 10.23 -10.40
C CYS A 427 29.80 9.22 -10.91
N GLY A 428 30.27 9.35 -12.15
CA GLY A 428 31.28 8.47 -12.74
C GLY A 428 31.13 8.36 -14.25
N SER A 429 31.70 7.32 -14.86
CA SER A 429 31.75 7.03 -16.30
C SER A 429 30.37 6.92 -16.97
N GLY A 430 29.67 8.04 -17.20
CA GLY A 430 28.35 8.07 -17.85
C GLY A 430 27.17 7.75 -16.92
N LYS A 431 27.39 7.74 -15.60
CA LYS A 431 26.36 7.44 -14.59
C LYS A 431 25.82 8.69 -13.89
N SER A 432 24.61 8.58 -13.36
CA SER A 432 23.97 9.61 -12.54
C SER A 432 23.59 9.08 -11.17
N ARG A 433 23.82 9.89 -10.14
CA ARG A 433 23.16 9.74 -8.85
C ARG A 433 21.83 10.45 -8.91
N LEU A 434 20.74 9.68 -8.89
CA LEU A 434 19.38 10.20 -8.74
C LEU A 434 19.09 10.35 -7.26
N THR A 435 18.77 11.57 -6.82
CA THR A 435 18.22 11.86 -5.50
C THR A 435 16.80 12.40 -5.67
N HIS A 436 15.81 11.75 -5.06
CA HIS A 436 14.42 12.20 -5.03
C HIS A 436 14.03 12.59 -3.61
N ILE A 437 13.59 13.84 -3.43
CA ILE A 437 13.01 14.35 -2.19
C ILE A 437 11.52 14.51 -2.40
N CYS A 438 10.72 13.76 -1.63
CA CYS A 438 9.27 13.65 -1.78
C CYS A 438 8.55 13.95 -0.46
N ARG A 439 7.45 14.70 -0.53
CA ARG A 439 6.43 14.87 0.53
C ARG A 439 5.08 15.00 -0.15
N VAL A 440 4.26 13.96 -0.05
CA VAL A 440 2.98 13.85 -0.77
C VAL A 440 1.90 13.37 0.18
N ASP A 441 0.74 14.03 0.13
CA ASP A 441 -0.49 13.51 0.70
C ASP A 441 -1.30 12.80 -0.38
N LEU A 442 -1.36 11.47 -0.32
CA LEU A 442 -2.21 10.64 -1.16
C LEU A 442 -3.70 10.73 -0.79
N LYS A 443 -4.05 11.36 0.34
CA LYS A 443 -5.40 11.41 0.95
C LYS A 443 -6.00 10.02 1.27
N GLY A 444 -6.60 9.91 2.45
CA GLY A 444 -7.26 8.68 2.91
C GLY A 444 -6.31 7.60 3.47
N ARG A 445 -5.08 7.98 3.83
CA ARG A 445 -4.11 7.11 4.53
C ARG A 445 -3.88 7.62 5.95
N THR A 446 -3.68 6.69 6.88
CA THR A 446 -3.37 7.06 8.27
C THR A 446 -1.94 7.58 8.41
N PRO A 447 -1.64 8.40 9.43
CA PRO A 447 -0.26 8.82 9.72
C PRO A 447 0.70 7.64 9.97
N ASP A 448 0.21 6.54 10.55
CA ASP A 448 1.00 5.33 10.78
C ASP A 448 1.45 4.68 9.47
N TRP A 449 0.56 4.64 8.47
CA TRP A 449 0.88 4.16 7.14
C TRP A 449 1.97 4.99 6.46
N TYR A 450 1.85 6.32 6.46
CA TYR A 450 2.87 7.21 5.91
C TYR A 450 4.25 6.97 6.55
N ASN A 451 4.26 6.71 7.86
CA ASN A 451 5.50 6.47 8.61
C ASN A 451 6.16 5.12 8.26
N LYS A 452 5.38 4.11 7.89
CA LYS A 452 5.85 2.73 7.68
C LYS A 452 6.01 2.34 6.21
N ALA A 453 5.21 2.90 5.31
CA ALA A 453 5.11 2.45 3.92
C ALA A 453 5.61 3.48 2.92
N PHE A 454 5.24 4.76 3.06
CA PHE A 454 5.44 5.75 1.99
C PHE A 454 6.89 5.92 1.55
N GLY A 455 7.86 5.91 2.48
CA GLY A 455 9.28 5.96 2.14
C GLY A 455 9.74 4.80 1.25
N HIS A 456 9.23 3.60 1.50
CA HIS A 456 9.53 2.42 0.68
C HIS A 456 8.92 2.54 -0.72
N LEU A 457 7.79 3.25 -0.87
CA LEU A 457 7.23 3.56 -2.18
C LEU A 457 8.13 4.49 -2.98
N CYS A 458 8.65 5.57 -2.38
CA CYS A 458 9.62 6.45 -3.06
C CYS A 458 10.90 5.64 -3.40
N ALA A 459 11.31 4.69 -2.55
CA ALA A 459 12.46 3.83 -2.85
C ALA A 459 12.21 2.90 -4.05
N ALA A 460 11.06 2.25 -4.10
CA ALA A 460 10.65 1.40 -5.21
C ALA A 460 10.49 2.20 -6.51
N GLU A 461 9.97 3.42 -6.46
CA GLU A 461 9.90 4.34 -7.60
C GLU A 461 11.29 4.63 -8.18
N ALA A 462 12.24 5.06 -7.34
CA ALA A 462 13.61 5.30 -7.77
C ALA A 462 14.30 4.04 -8.33
N ALA A 463 14.04 2.88 -7.72
CA ALA A 463 14.55 1.59 -8.20
C ALA A 463 13.98 1.24 -9.58
N ARG A 464 12.68 1.46 -9.83
CA ARG A 464 12.07 1.24 -11.17
C ARG A 464 12.63 2.19 -12.22
N ILE A 465 12.84 3.46 -11.87
CA ILE A 465 13.51 4.42 -12.77
C ILE A 465 14.90 3.89 -13.15
N ARG A 466 15.72 3.46 -12.18
CA ARG A 466 17.02 2.84 -12.47
C ARG A 466 16.88 1.62 -13.38
N ASN A 467 16.01 0.68 -13.02
CA ASN A 467 15.87 -0.59 -13.71
C ASN A 467 15.38 -0.41 -15.16
N SER A 468 14.65 0.67 -15.47
CA SER A 468 14.24 0.98 -16.85
C SER A 468 15.39 1.32 -17.80
N PHE A 469 16.61 1.53 -17.30
CA PHE A 469 17.82 1.70 -18.11
C PHE A 469 18.60 0.40 -18.33
N GLN A 470 18.24 -0.67 -17.63
CA GLN A 470 18.86 -1.97 -17.83
C GLN A 470 18.19 -2.66 -19.02
N PRO A 471 18.94 -3.38 -19.86
CA PRO A 471 18.32 -4.26 -20.85
C PRO A 471 17.40 -5.22 -20.10
N LEU A 472 16.15 -5.33 -20.55
CA LEU A 472 15.30 -6.46 -20.16
C LEU A 472 16.11 -7.72 -20.47
N THR A 473 16.47 -8.50 -19.45
CA THR A 473 17.17 -9.77 -19.65
C THR A 473 16.36 -10.59 -20.63
N SER A 474 16.86 -10.74 -21.84
CA SER A 474 16.32 -11.62 -22.85
C SER A 474 16.65 -13.05 -22.44
N ASP A 475 15.81 -13.68 -21.62
CA ASP A 475 15.68 -15.14 -21.63
C ASP A 475 14.83 -15.55 -22.84
N GLY A 476 15.29 -15.14 -24.03
CA GLY A 476 14.80 -15.60 -25.32
C GLY A 476 15.96 -16.28 -26.05
N PRO A 477 15.73 -17.42 -26.72
CA PRO A 477 16.83 -18.20 -27.28
C PRO A 477 17.58 -17.35 -28.31
N GLU A 478 18.89 -17.22 -28.10
CA GLU A 478 19.83 -16.63 -29.05
C GLU A 478 19.62 -17.29 -30.42
N THR A 479 18.97 -16.59 -31.34
CA THR A 479 19.07 -16.90 -32.76
C THR A 479 20.31 -16.19 -33.26
N LYS A 480 21.41 -16.96 -33.32
CA LYS A 480 22.58 -16.59 -34.13
C LYS A 480 22.12 -16.46 -35.57
N ILE A 481 22.33 -15.29 -36.17
CA ILE A 481 22.54 -15.12 -37.60
C ILE A 481 23.89 -14.45 -37.78
#